data_AF-A0AAP7A470-F1
#
_entry.id   AF-A0AAP7A470-F1
#
_cell.length_a   1.000
_cell.length_b   1.000
_cell.length_c   1.000
_cell.angle_alpha   90.00
_cell.angle_beta   90.00
_cell.angle_gamma   90.00
#
_symmetry.space_group_name_H-M   'P 1'
#
loop_
_entity.id
_entity.type
_entity.pdbx_description
1 polymer ?
#
loop_
_entity_poly.entity_id
_entity_poly.type
_entity_poly.pdbx_seq_one_letter_code
_entity_poly.pdbx_strand_id
1 'polypeptide(L)'
;MAVCTRNEVMEITHFMAPYPKRDTSEYAGKYRHLGFNWRQYGVKSEEFINALVSVLQGFDQKEREDFHAQIIWRILHGDDVDLVQFLDTAFG
;
A
#
# COMPACT_ATOMS: atom_id res chain seq x y z
N MET A 1 -0.47 16.39 14.01
CA MET A 1 -0.03 16.20 12.61
C MET A 1 1.48 16.07 12.63
N ALA A 2 2.01 14.89 12.33
CA ALA A 2 3.45 14.73 12.15
C ALA A 2 3.87 15.48 10.87
N VAL A 3 4.88 16.34 10.97
CA VAL A 3 5.42 17.06 9.80
C VAL A 3 6.51 16.18 9.21
N CYS A 4 6.27 15.67 8.00
CA CYS A 4 7.26 14.90 7.27
C CYS A 4 8.45 15.82 6.94
N THR A 5 9.64 15.42 7.37
CA THR A 5 10.88 16.16 7.19
C THR A 5 11.35 16.08 5.74
N ARG A 6 12.17 17.04 5.32
CA ARG A 6 12.75 17.06 3.97
C ARG A 6 13.53 15.78 3.64
N ASN A 7 14.19 15.17 4.63
CA ASN A 7 14.95 13.94 4.42
C ASN A 7 14.03 12.75 4.15
N GLU A 8 12.95 12.60 4.94
CA GLU A 8 11.95 11.55 4.73
C GLU A 8 11.29 11.66 3.36
N VAL A 9 11.00 12.89 2.89
CA VAL A 9 10.46 13.09 1.53
C VAL A 9 11.45 12.66 0.46
N MET A 10 12.75 12.95 0.60
CA MET A 10 13.77 12.52 -0.36
C MET A 10 13.93 10.99 -0.36
N GLU A 11 13.91 10.35 0.80
CA GLU A 11 13.99 8.89 0.94
C GLU A 11 12.78 8.21 0.30
N ILE A 12 11.57 8.70 0.57
CA ILE A 12 10.35 8.20 -0.09
C ILE A 12 10.45 8.40 -1.60
N THR A 13 10.87 9.58 -2.08
CA THR A 13 10.98 9.84 -3.52
C THR A 13 12.00 8.90 -4.20
N HIS A 14 13.12 8.61 -3.53
CA HIS A 14 14.13 7.69 -4.04
C HIS A 14 13.63 6.24 -4.06
N PHE A 15 12.96 5.80 -2.98
CA PHE A 15 12.33 4.48 -2.90
C PHE A 15 11.28 4.29 -4.00
N MET A 16 10.49 5.33 -4.28
CA MET A 16 9.39 5.29 -5.25
C MET A 16 9.86 5.39 -6.71
N ALA A 17 11.08 5.88 -6.97
CA ALA A 17 11.60 6.07 -8.32
C ALA A 17 11.53 4.82 -9.24
N PRO A 18 11.87 3.59 -8.78
CA PRO A 18 11.70 2.38 -9.58
C PRO A 18 10.26 1.85 -9.66
N TYR A 19 9.31 2.39 -8.88
CA TYR A 19 7.96 1.87 -8.72
C TYR A 19 6.91 2.89 -9.18
N PRO A 20 6.63 3.02 -10.49
CA PRO A 20 5.59 3.92 -10.98
C PRO A 20 4.20 3.48 -10.47
N LYS A 21 3.25 4.44 -10.40
CA LYS A 21 1.84 4.12 -10.11
C LYS A 21 1.34 3.15 -11.19
N ARG A 22 0.74 2.05 -10.75
CA ARG A 22 0.13 1.03 -11.61
C ARG A 22 -1.39 1.05 -11.52
N ASP A 23 -2.01 0.50 -12.55
CA ASP A 23 -3.46 0.38 -12.59
C ASP A 23 -3.94 -0.59 -11.51
N THR A 24 -5.08 -0.26 -10.89
CA THR A 24 -5.66 -1.10 -9.83
C THR A 24 -6.04 -2.49 -10.35
N SER A 25 -6.40 -2.62 -11.63
CA SER A 25 -6.73 -3.90 -12.27
C SER A 25 -5.56 -4.90 -12.30
N GLU A 26 -4.30 -4.44 -12.25
CA GLU A 26 -3.13 -5.32 -12.19
C GLU A 26 -3.06 -6.14 -10.90
N TYR A 27 -3.79 -5.73 -9.87
CA TYR A 27 -3.81 -6.38 -8.56
C TYR A 27 -5.08 -7.20 -8.34
N ALA A 28 -5.97 -7.29 -9.34
CA ALA A 28 -7.27 -7.95 -9.21
C ALA A 28 -7.14 -9.40 -8.70
N GLY A 29 -7.62 -9.63 -7.46
CA GLY A 29 -7.62 -10.92 -6.78
C GLY A 29 -6.25 -11.47 -6.39
N LYS A 30 -5.16 -10.71 -6.60
CA LYS A 30 -3.78 -11.18 -6.43
C LYS A 30 -3.53 -11.69 -5.01
N TYR A 31 -4.11 -11.05 -4.00
CA TYR A 31 -3.91 -11.34 -2.59
C TYR A 31 -5.13 -11.94 -1.90
N ARG A 32 -6.18 -12.30 -2.66
CA ARG A 32 -7.42 -12.86 -2.09
C ARG A 32 -7.22 -14.14 -1.29
N HIS A 33 -6.23 -14.94 -1.69
CA HIS A 33 -5.86 -16.18 -1.01
C HIS A 33 -5.31 -15.98 0.41
N LEU A 34 -4.90 -14.75 0.77
CA LEU A 34 -4.42 -14.42 2.11
C LEU A 34 -5.54 -14.28 3.14
N GLY A 35 -6.81 -14.18 2.70
CA GLY A 35 -7.95 -14.05 3.61
C GLY A 35 -7.90 -12.81 4.50
N PHE A 36 -7.16 -11.78 4.08
CA PHE A 36 -6.92 -10.58 4.87
C PHE A 36 -8.12 -9.64 4.81
N ASN A 37 -8.84 -9.52 5.95
CA ASN A 37 -9.95 -8.59 6.08
C ASN A 37 -9.45 -7.19 6.45
N TRP A 38 -8.95 -6.43 5.47
CA TRP A 38 -8.43 -5.09 5.69
C TRP A 38 -9.47 -4.11 6.27
N ARG A 39 -10.77 -4.35 6.03
CA ARG A 39 -11.89 -3.48 6.46
C ARG A 39 -12.09 -3.43 7.98
N GLN A 40 -11.46 -4.34 8.74
CA GLN A 40 -11.53 -4.32 10.21
C GLN A 40 -10.65 -3.23 10.84
N TYR A 41 -9.76 -2.61 10.06
CA TYR A 41 -8.87 -1.55 10.51
C TYR A 41 -9.35 -0.18 10.00
N GLY A 42 -9.09 0.87 10.76
CA GLY A 42 -9.27 2.24 10.27
C GLY A 42 -8.27 2.52 9.15
N VAL A 43 -8.76 2.92 7.96
CA VAL A 43 -7.89 3.26 6.81
C VAL A 43 -6.85 4.30 7.24
N LYS A 44 -5.58 4.06 6.91
CA LYS A 44 -4.42 4.88 7.32
C LYS A 44 -4.13 4.92 8.83
N SER A 45 -4.78 4.10 9.66
CA SER A 45 -4.36 3.93 11.06
C SER A 45 -3.02 3.20 11.14
N GLU A 46 -2.31 3.35 12.26
CA GLU A 46 -1.07 2.62 12.49
C GLU A 46 -1.30 1.10 12.48
N GLU A 47 -2.42 0.63 13.03
CA GLU A 47 -2.76 -0.80 13.02
C GLU A 47 -3.01 -1.31 11.60
N PHE A 48 -3.65 -0.49 10.75
CA PHE A 48 -3.86 -0.80 9.34
C PHE A 48 -2.53 -0.98 8.59
N ILE A 49 -1.60 -0.05 8.77
CA ILE A 49 -0.28 -0.12 8.13
C ILE A 49 0.49 -1.34 8.63
N ASN A 50 0.51 -1.58 9.94
CA ASN A 50 1.20 -2.73 10.53
C ASN A 50 0.60 -4.07 10.04
N ALA A 51 -0.73 -4.14 9.90
CA ALA A 51 -1.41 -5.31 9.38
C ALA A 51 -1.07 -5.56 7.90
N LEU A 52 -1.02 -4.52 7.07
CA LEU A 52 -0.63 -4.62 5.66
C LEU A 52 0.83 -5.05 5.48
N VAL A 53 1.75 -4.51 6.29
CA VAL A 53 3.15 -4.93 6.25
C VAL A 53 3.28 -6.40 6.67
N SER A 54 2.48 -6.83 7.65
CA SER A 54 2.52 -8.20 8.17
C SER A 54 1.93 -9.21 7.19
N VAL A 55 0.82 -8.89 6.51
CA VAL A 55 0.14 -9.84 5.61
C VAL A 55 1.03 -10.26 4.43
N LEU A 56 1.95 -9.40 4.02
CA LEU A 56 2.84 -9.68 2.89
C LEU A 56 4.19 -10.29 3.28
N GLN A 57 4.44 -10.60 4.55
CA GLN A 57 5.74 -11.16 4.99
C GLN A 57 6.13 -12.46 4.27
N GLY A 58 5.17 -13.23 3.77
CA GLY A 58 5.40 -14.46 2.99
C GLY A 58 5.81 -14.25 1.53
N PHE A 59 5.74 -13.03 1.00
CA PHE A 59 6.09 -12.71 -0.39
C PHE A 59 7.57 -12.35 -0.55
N ASP A 60 8.07 -12.40 -1.78
CA ASP A 60 9.42 -11.93 -2.06
C ASP A 60 9.55 -10.42 -1.81
N GLN A 61 10.77 -9.98 -1.53
CA GLN A 61 11.05 -8.59 -1.20
C GLN A 61 10.59 -7.62 -2.29
N LYS A 62 10.78 -7.98 -3.56
CA LYS A 62 10.43 -7.10 -4.69
C LYS A 62 8.92 -6.93 -4.78
N GLU A 63 8.15 -8.01 -4.59
CA GLU A 63 6.70 -7.92 -4.56
C GLU A 63 6.17 -7.10 -3.37
N ARG A 64 6.77 -7.25 -2.19
CA ARG A 64 6.42 -6.42 -1.03
C ARG A 64 6.68 -4.94 -1.30
N GLU A 65 7.85 -4.61 -1.82
CA GLU A 65 8.23 -3.22 -2.13
C GLU A 65 7.32 -2.62 -3.19
N ASP A 66 7.00 -3.38 -4.24
CA ASP A 66 6.07 -2.98 -5.30
C ASP A 66 4.68 -2.65 -4.73
N PHE A 67 4.15 -3.52 -3.87
CA PHE A 67 2.85 -3.31 -3.25
C PHE A 67 2.84 -2.13 -2.27
N HIS A 68 3.88 -2.01 -1.43
CA HIS A 68 4.01 -0.85 -0.53
C HIS A 68 4.09 0.45 -1.31
N ALA A 69 4.83 0.48 -2.42
CA ALA A 69 4.87 1.65 -3.29
C ALA A 69 3.48 2.00 -3.85
N GLN A 70 2.66 1.02 -4.23
CA GLN A 70 1.29 1.29 -4.67
C GLN A 70 0.39 1.88 -3.58
N ILE A 71 0.56 1.46 -2.33
CA ILE A 71 -0.14 2.07 -1.19
C ILE A 71 0.34 3.51 -0.99
N ILE A 72 1.65 3.74 -0.97
CA ILE A 72 2.24 5.07 -0.77
C ILE A 72 1.77 6.03 -1.87
N TRP A 73 1.75 5.60 -3.14
CA TRP A 73 1.21 6.39 -4.25
C TRP A 73 -0.23 6.86 -3.98
N ARG A 74 -1.09 5.95 -3.51
CA ARG A 74 -2.51 6.22 -3.26
C ARG A 74 -2.73 7.06 -2.00
N ILE A 75 -1.90 6.90 -0.97
CA ILE A 75 -1.93 7.76 0.21
C ILE A 75 -1.51 9.20 -0.13
N LEU A 76 -0.47 9.36 -0.96
CA LEU A 76 0.10 10.67 -1.28
C LEU A 76 -0.68 11.43 -2.37
N HIS A 77 -1.24 10.73 -3.36
CA HIS A 77 -1.84 11.35 -4.56
C HIS A 77 -3.32 11.01 -4.75
N GLY A 78 -3.85 10.03 -4.03
CA GLY A 78 -5.25 9.60 -4.11
C GLY A 78 -6.08 10.12 -2.94
N ASP A 79 -7.39 10.05 -3.10
CA ASP A 79 -8.33 10.12 -1.99
C ASP A 79 -8.42 8.76 -1.28
N ASP A 80 -9.13 8.71 -0.15
CA ASP A 80 -9.36 7.44 0.56
C ASP A 80 -10.11 6.42 -0.31
N VAL A 81 -10.86 6.89 -1.32
CA VAL A 81 -11.62 6.04 -2.25
C VAL A 81 -10.68 5.25 -3.16
N ASP A 82 -9.64 5.86 -3.74
CA ASP A 82 -8.65 5.16 -4.60
C ASP A 82 -7.92 4.06 -3.80
N LEU A 83 -7.57 4.34 -2.54
CA LEU A 83 -6.95 3.35 -1.65
C LEU A 83 -7.92 2.19 -1.32
N VAL A 84 -9.17 2.50 -0.96
CA VAL A 84 -10.19 1.48 -0.67
C VAL A 84 -10.44 0.60 -1.90
N GLN A 85 -10.63 1.20 -3.07
CA GLN A 85 -10.85 0.48 -4.32
C GLN A 85 -9.66 -0.44 -4.66
N PHE A 86 -8.43 0.04 -4.42
CA PHE A 86 -7.24 -0.78 -4.59
C PHE A 86 -7.22 -1.99 -3.65
N LEU A 87 -7.51 -1.79 -2.36
CA LEU A 87 -7.53 -2.88 -1.39
C LEU A 87 -8.64 -3.89 -1.67
N ASP A 88 -9.83 -3.42 -2.06
CA ASP A 88 -10.92 -4.29 -2.52
C ASP A 88 -10.54 -5.09 -3.75
N THR A 89 -9.87 -4.46 -4.71
CA THR A 89 -9.42 -5.15 -5.92
C THR A 89 -8.31 -6.16 -5.59
N ALA A 90 -7.38 -5.81 -4.70
CA ALA A 90 -6.24 -6.61 -4.30
C ALA A 90 -6.63 -7.85 -3.47
N PHE A 91 -7.48 -7.66 -2.46
CA PHE A 91 -7.82 -8.68 -1.47
C PHE A 91 -9.22 -9.30 -1.65
N GLY A 92 -10.14 -8.65 -2.37
CA GLY A 92 -11.51 -9.14 -2.64
C GLY A 92 -12.49 -8.96 -1.48
#